data_AF-A0A7V0KSX2-F1
#
_entry.id   AF-A0A7V0KSX2-F1
#
_cell.length_a   1.000
_cell.length_b   1.000
_cell.length_c   1.000
_cell.angle_alpha   90.00
_cell.angle_beta   90.00
_cell.angle_gamma   90.00
#
_symmetry.space_group_name_H-M   'P 1'
#
loop_
_entity.id
_entity.type
_entity.pdbx_description
1 polymer ?
#
loop_
_entity_poly.entity_id
_entity_poly.type
_entity_poly.pdbx_seq_one_letter_code
_entity_poly.pdbx_strand_id
1 'polypeptide(L)'
;MQPMTGESAAGGMRASRRSARRVAGPSVPSQRTPVLKRPRAGPICALDPYPNGACLRRVPRPLAEDLMSIPETVARYLRERRVVFRELPHPPTETLEQAAAAVGVPFGRMARTIILKGPKRTLMAVLPAAHIFDIQALCRQLDCDLEPASAEEVTGICRDCDPGAPPPLGDAFGLPVIFDEHLLGFEEIYFEPGSRGSLVAIRPHELLKLQPEAWRGDFARPVVDLVHPDFDLEPGGDLREAVQRFTPLRIRERIQEIHDLPPIPEMAHRLLELSLNPLADADDLAQVVELDPSLAAQVVSYATSPFYGYRGRLDSVRDAITRVLGFDMVMNMGLGIAIGKSLRVPTGGPLGMRRYWRHAIYTAVLTERLATSLPREFRIRPGMAYLAGLLHDFGHLLLGHVFRPGFLLLNQFITVNPEIPITDLETYVLGVRHDQVGAWLMRSWGMPEELLVAVRWHHHEEYWDQHALYSHLVLVADRLLKRQGIGDAPNGDLPTTVLEILELSEEQALVILGYVMESCESLDHLVRQLAA
;
A
#
# COMPACT_ATOMS: atom_id res chain seq x y z
N MET A 1 72.84 33.15 -25.54
CA MET A 1 73.50 31.84 -25.45
C MET A 1 72.68 30.84 -26.24
N GLN A 2 73.14 30.51 -27.45
CA GLN A 2 72.78 29.30 -28.21
C GLN A 2 73.56 28.08 -27.64
N PRO A 3 73.45 26.84 -28.16
CA PRO A 3 72.30 26.02 -28.61
C PRO A 3 72.50 24.52 -28.22
N MET A 4 71.76 23.58 -28.85
CA MET A 4 72.18 22.24 -29.38
C MET A 4 70.96 21.29 -29.40
N THR A 5 70.24 21.12 -30.53
CA THR A 5 70.48 20.26 -31.71
C THR A 5 70.03 18.79 -31.57
N GLY A 6 69.21 18.33 -32.51
CA GLY A 6 68.85 16.93 -32.74
C GLY A 6 67.89 16.76 -33.93
N GLU A 7 68.47 16.60 -35.13
CA GLU A 7 67.88 16.35 -36.47
C GLU A 7 66.98 15.09 -36.55
N SER A 8 65.81 15.17 -37.21
CA SER A 8 65.49 14.73 -38.60
C SER A 8 65.60 13.23 -38.92
N ALA A 9 64.46 12.62 -39.30
CA ALA A 9 64.38 11.74 -40.46
C ALA A 9 62.93 11.64 -40.97
N ALA A 10 62.74 12.02 -42.24
CA ALA A 10 61.53 11.85 -43.01
C ALA A 10 61.41 10.42 -43.55
N GLY A 11 60.20 9.89 -43.58
CA GLY A 11 59.86 8.63 -44.24
C GLY A 11 58.43 8.67 -44.75
N GLY A 12 58.25 9.15 -45.98
CA GLY A 12 56.97 9.09 -46.68
C GLY A 12 56.71 7.68 -47.22
N MET A 13 55.49 7.18 -47.07
CA MET A 13 55.03 6.02 -47.83
C MET A 13 53.54 6.15 -48.17
N ARG A 14 53.27 6.07 -49.47
CA ARG A 14 51.96 6.07 -50.14
C ARG A 14 51.21 4.75 -49.95
N ALA A 15 49.94 4.80 -50.34
CA ALA A 15 48.97 3.72 -50.62
C ALA A 15 48.08 3.34 -49.42
N SER A 16 46.79 3.06 -49.56
CA SER A 16 45.98 2.75 -50.74
C SER A 16 44.51 3.03 -50.41
N ARG A 17 43.79 3.73 -51.29
CA ARG A 17 42.32 3.72 -51.32
C ARG A 17 41.88 2.33 -51.80
N ARG A 18 41.21 1.56 -50.94
CA ARG A 18 40.36 0.43 -51.37
C ARG A 18 38.97 0.62 -50.82
N SER A 19 38.04 0.82 -51.76
CA SER A 19 36.61 0.67 -51.55
C SER A 19 36.31 -0.77 -51.15
N ALA A 20 35.58 -0.96 -50.06
CA ALA A 20 34.95 -2.22 -49.72
C ALA A 20 33.43 -2.02 -49.76
N ARG A 21 32.82 -2.70 -50.73
CA ARG A 21 31.38 -2.85 -50.96
C ARG A 21 30.64 -3.14 -49.65
N ARG A 22 29.59 -2.36 -49.38
CA ARG A 22 28.51 -2.77 -48.47
C ARG A 22 27.80 -3.97 -49.11
N VAL A 23 27.92 -5.14 -48.48
CA VAL A 23 27.03 -6.27 -48.72
C VAL A 23 25.80 -6.03 -47.83
N ALA A 24 24.63 -5.93 -48.45
CA ALA A 24 23.36 -5.84 -47.75
C ALA A 24 23.02 -7.21 -47.15
N GLY A 25 22.97 -7.27 -45.81
CA GLY A 25 22.33 -8.37 -45.08
C GLY A 25 20.81 -8.19 -45.03
N PRO A 26 20.03 -9.26 -44.85
CA PRO A 26 18.58 -9.20 -44.92
C PRO A 26 18.01 -8.36 -43.78
N SER A 27 17.15 -7.41 -44.14
CA SER A 27 16.37 -6.58 -43.22
C SER A 27 15.42 -7.44 -42.40
N VAL A 28 15.64 -7.50 -41.09
CA VAL A 28 14.65 -7.98 -40.12
C VAL A 28 13.49 -6.98 -40.11
N PRO A 29 12.22 -7.39 -40.30
CA PRO A 29 11.10 -6.47 -40.25
C PRO A 29 10.92 -5.98 -38.81
N SER A 30 11.03 -4.66 -38.61
CA SER A 30 10.71 -4.04 -37.31
C SER A 30 9.24 -4.31 -37.00
N GLN A 31 8.98 -5.12 -35.99
CA GLN A 31 7.63 -5.26 -35.44
C GLN A 31 7.24 -3.92 -34.83
N ARG A 32 6.30 -3.22 -35.48
CA ARG A 32 5.64 -2.05 -34.89
C ARG A 32 4.67 -2.58 -33.83
N THR A 33 5.02 -2.42 -32.57
CA THR A 33 4.09 -2.54 -31.44
C THR A 33 3.04 -1.43 -31.54
N PRO A 34 1.76 -1.72 -31.28
CA PRO A 34 0.73 -0.69 -31.29
C PRO A 34 0.92 0.21 -30.09
N VAL A 35 1.19 1.49 -30.33
CA VAL A 35 1.10 2.54 -29.32
C VAL A 35 -0.38 2.67 -28.95
N LEU A 36 -0.75 2.33 -27.71
CA LEU A 36 -2.07 2.65 -27.18
C LEU A 36 -2.26 4.17 -27.25
N LYS A 37 -3.23 4.59 -28.06
CA LYS A 37 -3.56 6.01 -28.20
C LYS A 37 -4.34 6.44 -26.96
N ARG A 38 -3.84 7.48 -26.29
CA ARG A 38 -4.56 8.26 -25.28
C ARG A 38 -6.00 8.51 -25.76
N PRO A 39 -7.05 8.26 -24.96
CA PRO A 39 -8.39 8.70 -25.31
C PRO A 39 -8.35 10.22 -25.49
N ARG A 40 -8.88 10.72 -26.61
CA ARG A 40 -9.03 12.17 -26.79
C ARG A 40 -10.03 12.65 -25.74
N ALA A 41 -9.58 13.50 -24.82
CA ALA A 41 -10.48 14.31 -24.00
C ALA A 41 -11.35 15.16 -24.95
N GLY A 42 -12.59 14.72 -25.15
CA GLY A 42 -13.62 15.54 -25.80
C GLY A 42 -14.00 16.71 -24.89
N PRO A 43 -14.53 17.81 -25.44
CA PRO A 43 -14.91 18.96 -24.63
C PRO A 43 -15.97 18.53 -23.61
N ILE A 44 -15.76 18.92 -22.36
CA ILE A 44 -16.72 18.76 -21.26
C ILE A 44 -17.96 19.58 -21.64
N CYS A 45 -18.96 18.91 -22.20
CA CYS A 45 -20.30 19.46 -22.35
C CYS A 45 -20.96 19.46 -20.97
N ALA A 46 -21.30 20.64 -20.48
CA ALA A 46 -22.20 20.82 -19.35
C ALA A 46 -23.52 20.07 -19.63
N LEU A 47 -23.81 19.05 -18.82
CA LEU A 47 -25.11 18.40 -18.81
C LEU A 47 -25.87 18.85 -17.57
N ASP A 48 -26.83 19.73 -17.82
CA ASP A 48 -27.92 20.10 -16.91
C ASP A 48 -28.80 18.87 -16.57
N PRO A 49 -29.58 18.94 -15.48
CA PRO A 49 -30.04 17.78 -14.73
C PRO A 49 -31.26 17.08 -15.35
N TYR A 50 -31.27 15.75 -15.20
CA TYR A 50 -32.37 14.78 -15.32
C TYR A 50 -33.72 15.22 -15.92
N PRO A 51 -34.27 14.38 -16.82
CA PRO A 51 -35.71 14.12 -16.80
C PRO A 51 -36.07 12.63 -16.74
N ASN A 52 -36.88 12.31 -15.73
CA ASN A 52 -37.98 11.35 -15.66
C ASN A 52 -37.76 9.84 -15.88
N GLY A 53 -37.97 9.10 -14.79
CA GLY A 53 -39.19 8.28 -14.70
C GLY A 53 -39.04 6.78 -14.90
N ALA A 54 -38.56 6.08 -13.86
CA ALA A 54 -38.84 4.65 -13.68
C ALA A 54 -39.22 4.37 -12.22
N CYS A 55 -40.29 3.59 -12.08
CA CYS A 55 -41.11 3.42 -10.89
C CYS A 55 -40.34 2.73 -9.73
N LEU A 56 -39.93 3.49 -8.71
CA LEU A 56 -39.44 2.94 -7.45
C LEU A 56 -40.61 2.34 -6.67
N ARG A 57 -40.63 1.01 -6.53
CA ARG A 57 -41.47 0.33 -5.54
C ARG A 57 -41.11 0.91 -4.17
N ARG A 58 -42.10 1.53 -3.51
CA ARG A 58 -42.00 2.03 -2.12
C ARG A 58 -41.58 0.88 -1.20
N VAL A 59 -40.30 0.88 -0.83
CA VAL A 59 -39.84 0.19 0.38
C VAL A 59 -40.45 0.94 1.57
N PRO A 60 -41.02 0.27 2.59
CA PRO A 60 -41.62 0.96 3.73
C PRO A 60 -40.54 1.79 4.44
N ARG A 61 -40.82 3.08 4.68
CA ARG A 61 -40.03 3.87 5.64
C ARG A 61 -40.21 3.21 7.01
N PRO A 62 -39.13 2.85 7.72
CA PRO A 62 -39.25 2.53 9.14
C PRO A 62 -39.81 3.77 9.86
N LEU A 63 -40.71 3.54 10.80
CA LEU A 63 -41.22 4.58 11.70
C LEU A 63 -40.04 5.17 12.48
N ALA A 64 -40.00 6.49 12.61
CA ALA A 64 -38.90 7.27 13.17
C ALA A 64 -38.67 7.10 14.69
N GLU A 65 -39.16 6.01 15.29
CA GLU A 65 -39.17 5.80 16.74
C GLU A 65 -38.33 4.57 17.20
N ASP A 66 -37.75 3.78 16.28
CA ASP A 66 -37.02 2.52 16.62
C ASP A 66 -35.51 2.51 16.31
N LEU A 67 -34.85 3.66 16.13
CA LEU A 67 -33.39 3.76 15.99
C LEU A 67 -32.85 4.77 17.01
N MET A 68 -32.54 4.32 18.22
CA MET A 68 -31.60 5.05 19.07
C MET A 68 -30.22 4.94 18.43
N SER A 69 -29.82 5.91 17.61
CA SER A 69 -28.53 5.89 16.91
C SER A 69 -27.35 6.25 17.82
N ILE A 70 -27.62 6.91 18.95
CA ILE A 70 -26.61 7.35 19.92
C ILE A 70 -26.70 6.47 21.17
N PRO A 71 -25.58 5.89 21.66
CA PRO A 71 -25.54 5.16 22.93
C PRO A 71 -26.12 5.93 24.13
N GLU A 72 -26.78 5.23 25.05
CA GLU A 72 -27.48 5.86 26.17
C GLU A 72 -26.54 6.69 27.07
N THR A 73 -25.30 6.26 27.27
CA THR A 73 -24.29 7.03 28.03
C THR A 73 -24.05 8.39 27.39
N VAL A 74 -23.88 8.44 26.07
CA VAL A 74 -23.63 9.66 25.31
C VAL A 74 -24.90 10.52 25.24
N ALA A 75 -26.03 9.91 24.92
CA ALA A 75 -27.31 10.61 24.83
C ALA A 75 -27.70 11.28 26.16
N ARG A 76 -27.49 10.60 27.29
CA ARG A 76 -27.71 11.16 28.64
C ARG A 76 -26.76 12.31 28.93
N TYR A 77 -25.47 12.12 28.67
CA TYR A 77 -24.43 13.12 28.92
C TYR A 77 -24.67 14.43 28.14
N LEU A 78 -25.06 14.34 26.86
CA LEU A 78 -25.41 15.48 26.02
C LEU A 78 -26.68 16.19 26.50
N ARG A 79 -27.73 15.44 26.87
CA ARG A 79 -29.01 15.97 27.38
C ARG A 79 -28.83 16.77 28.67
N GLU A 80 -28.05 16.25 29.62
CA GLU A 80 -27.83 16.88 30.93
C GLU A 80 -27.12 18.24 30.82
N ARG A 81 -26.19 18.38 29.86
CA ARG A 81 -25.36 19.58 29.69
C ARG A 81 -25.95 20.64 28.76
N ARG A 82 -27.10 20.36 28.14
CA ARG A 82 -27.89 21.32 27.33
C ARG A 82 -27.10 22.02 26.22
N VAL A 83 -26.17 21.32 25.58
CA VAL A 83 -25.42 21.85 24.44
C VAL A 83 -26.21 21.75 23.14
N VAL A 84 -25.88 22.61 22.19
CA VAL A 84 -26.49 22.59 20.86
C VAL A 84 -25.68 21.69 19.93
N PHE A 85 -26.30 20.66 19.38
CA PHE A 85 -25.73 19.76 18.39
C PHE A 85 -26.79 19.32 17.37
N ARG A 86 -26.35 18.75 16.24
CA ARG A 86 -27.23 18.10 15.26
C ARG A 86 -26.78 16.68 15.04
N GLU A 87 -27.74 15.77 14.98
CA GLU A 87 -27.49 14.37 14.61
C GLU A 87 -27.71 14.20 13.10
N LEU A 88 -26.82 13.46 12.46
CA LEU A 88 -26.79 13.18 11.03
C LEU A 88 -26.72 11.65 10.84
N PRO A 89 -27.87 10.96 10.80
CA PRO A 89 -27.90 9.51 10.64
C PRO A 89 -27.48 9.09 9.23
N HIS A 90 -26.77 7.96 9.13
CA HIS A 90 -26.37 7.34 7.86
C HIS A 90 -26.37 5.81 7.98
N PRO A 91 -26.36 5.05 6.86
CA PRO A 91 -26.13 3.62 6.92
C PRO A 91 -24.80 3.31 7.63
N PRO A 92 -24.69 2.20 8.40
CA PRO A 92 -23.45 1.86 9.09
C PRO A 92 -22.23 1.82 8.15
N THR A 93 -21.13 2.44 8.56
CA THR A 93 -19.87 2.51 7.82
C THR A 93 -18.70 1.90 8.61
N GLU A 94 -17.61 1.57 7.93
CA GLU A 94 -16.43 0.96 8.55
C GLU A 94 -15.35 1.99 8.93
N THR A 95 -15.27 3.10 8.19
CA THR A 95 -14.28 4.16 8.39
C THR A 95 -14.92 5.54 8.58
N LEU A 96 -14.17 6.47 9.19
CA LEU A 96 -14.62 7.85 9.35
C LEU A 96 -14.74 8.58 8.01
N GLU A 97 -13.91 8.21 7.03
CA GLU A 97 -13.98 8.74 5.66
C GLU A 97 -15.29 8.33 4.97
N GLN A 98 -15.69 7.07 5.09
CA GLN A 98 -16.97 6.58 4.58
C GLN A 98 -18.16 7.27 5.27
N ALA A 99 -18.10 7.44 6.61
CA ALA A 99 -19.13 8.16 7.35
C ALA A 99 -19.29 9.60 6.87
N ALA A 100 -18.16 10.30 6.67
CA ALA A 100 -18.13 11.66 6.15
C ALA A 100 -18.75 11.74 4.74
N ALA A 101 -18.37 10.82 3.85
CA ALA A 101 -18.90 10.74 2.49
C ALA A 101 -20.41 10.43 2.46
N ALA A 102 -20.90 9.54 3.32
CA ALA A 102 -22.31 9.15 3.39
C ALA A 102 -23.25 10.32 3.75
N VAL A 103 -22.74 11.31 4.48
CA VAL A 103 -23.49 12.51 4.90
C VAL A 103 -23.13 13.73 4.04
N GLY A 104 -22.11 13.63 3.18
CA GLY A 104 -21.65 14.72 2.32
C GLY A 104 -20.89 15.82 3.08
N VAL A 105 -20.15 15.46 4.13
CA VAL A 105 -19.33 16.39 4.92
C VAL A 105 -17.84 16.19 4.62
N PRO A 106 -16.99 17.23 4.73
CA PRO A 106 -15.56 17.09 4.48
C PRO A 106 -14.87 16.23 5.54
N PHE A 107 -14.12 15.20 5.12
CA PHE A 107 -13.34 14.34 6.03
C PHE A 107 -12.38 15.13 6.92
N GLY A 108 -11.78 16.22 6.41
CA GLY A 108 -10.91 17.10 7.19
C GLY A 108 -11.57 17.79 8.40
N ARG A 109 -12.91 17.78 8.50
CA ARG A 109 -13.67 18.29 9.66
C ARG A 109 -14.16 17.20 10.61
N MET A 110 -13.86 15.94 10.31
CA MET A 110 -14.11 14.84 11.23
C MET A 110 -13.15 14.96 12.41
N ALA A 111 -13.65 14.78 13.62
CA ALA A 111 -12.85 14.58 14.82
C ALA A 111 -12.80 13.08 15.10
N ARG A 112 -11.61 12.60 15.46
CA ARG A 112 -11.36 11.23 15.89
C ARG A 112 -10.81 11.20 17.30
N THR A 113 -10.91 10.04 17.92
CA THR A 113 -10.58 9.84 19.32
C THR A 113 -9.55 8.71 19.46
N ILE A 114 -8.51 8.95 20.26
CA ILE A 114 -7.51 7.94 20.62
C ILE A 114 -7.45 7.85 22.14
N ILE A 115 -7.70 6.66 22.69
CA ILE A 115 -7.53 6.42 24.12
C ILE A 115 -6.08 6.00 24.37
N LEU A 116 -5.41 6.70 25.27
CA LEU A 116 -4.02 6.51 25.63
C LEU A 116 -3.92 6.06 27.08
N LYS A 117 -3.06 5.09 27.34
CA LYS A 117 -2.74 4.62 28.69
C LYS A 117 -1.28 4.90 29.00
N GLY A 118 -1.02 5.25 30.25
CA GLY A 118 0.30 5.33 30.83
C GLY A 118 0.31 4.68 32.23
N PRO A 119 1.47 4.59 32.88
CA PRO A 119 1.62 3.86 34.14
C PRO A 119 0.70 4.31 35.29
N LYS A 120 0.21 5.56 35.24
CA LYS A 120 -0.57 6.20 36.32
C LYS A 120 -1.86 6.88 35.84
N ARG A 121 -2.12 6.92 34.54
CA ARG A 121 -3.26 7.64 33.96
C ARG A 121 -3.69 7.03 32.64
N THR A 122 -5.00 7.06 32.39
CA THR A 122 -5.60 6.83 31.08
C THR A 122 -6.27 8.14 30.67
N LEU A 123 -6.12 8.54 29.41
CA LEU A 123 -6.67 9.78 28.89
C LEU A 123 -7.19 9.60 27.46
N MET A 124 -7.99 10.55 27.02
CA MET A 124 -8.56 10.60 25.69
C MET A 124 -7.95 11.77 24.91
N ALA A 125 -7.30 11.48 23.79
CA ALA A 125 -6.84 12.49 22.83
C ALA A 125 -7.90 12.65 21.72
N VAL A 126 -8.28 13.89 21.43
CA VAL A 126 -9.24 14.25 20.39
C VAL A 126 -8.56 15.19 19.40
N LEU A 127 -8.60 14.83 18.13
CA LEU A 127 -7.87 15.51 17.06
C LEU A 127 -8.61 15.41 15.72
N PRO A 128 -8.28 16.21 14.69
CA PRO A 128 -8.87 16.06 13.37
C PRO A 128 -8.48 14.69 12.76
N ALA A 129 -9.42 14.07 12.04
CA ALA A 129 -9.22 12.75 11.46
C ALA A 129 -8.14 12.76 10.36
N ALA A 130 -8.07 13.85 9.58
CA ALA A 130 -7.08 14.07 8.53
C ALA A 130 -5.73 14.62 9.05
N HIS A 131 -5.42 14.46 10.34
CA HIS A 131 -4.14 14.85 10.92
C HIS A 131 -3.40 13.64 11.49
N ILE A 132 -2.09 13.59 11.27
CA ILE A 132 -1.17 12.63 11.86
C ILE A 132 -1.02 12.94 13.34
N PHE A 133 -1.41 11.99 14.18
CA PHE A 133 -1.15 12.01 15.61
C PHE A 133 0.33 11.72 15.88
N ASP A 134 1.02 12.70 16.46
CA ASP A 134 2.41 12.56 16.92
C ASP A 134 2.44 12.31 18.43
N ILE A 135 2.34 11.02 18.79
CA ILE A 135 2.37 10.58 20.18
C ILE A 135 3.64 11.04 20.91
N GLN A 136 4.77 11.17 20.20
CA GLN A 136 6.02 11.63 20.80
C GLN A 136 5.96 13.14 21.12
N ALA A 137 5.33 13.94 20.25
CA ALA A 137 5.09 15.36 20.52
C ALA A 137 4.18 15.55 21.73
N LEU A 138 3.12 14.72 21.85
CA LEU A 138 2.25 14.73 23.02
C LEU A 138 3.01 14.35 24.31
N CYS A 139 3.74 13.23 24.29
CA CYS A 139 4.51 12.75 25.44
C CYS A 139 5.53 13.78 25.93
N ARG A 140 6.20 14.50 25.01
CA ARG A 140 7.13 15.59 25.34
C ARG A 140 6.44 16.78 26.02
N GLN A 141 5.23 17.13 25.60
CA GLN A 141 4.47 18.24 26.19
C GLN A 141 3.91 17.90 27.57
N LEU A 142 3.51 16.63 27.76
CA LEU A 142 2.89 16.16 29.00
C LEU A 142 3.87 15.56 30.02
N ASP A 143 5.16 15.50 29.66
CA ASP A 143 6.25 14.85 30.41
C ASP A 143 5.84 13.46 30.93
N CYS A 144 5.42 12.59 30.01
CA CYS A 144 4.97 11.25 30.35
C CYS A 144 5.16 10.23 29.23
N ASP A 145 5.13 8.95 29.62
CA ASP A 145 5.07 7.83 28.70
C ASP A 145 3.62 7.39 28.51
N LEU A 146 3.16 7.44 27.25
CA LEU A 146 1.82 7.00 26.84
C LEU A 146 1.93 6.00 25.69
N GLU A 147 1.03 5.04 25.69
CA GLU A 147 0.80 4.11 24.60
C GLU A 147 -0.70 4.01 24.28
N PRO A 148 -1.09 3.59 23.08
CA PRO A 148 -2.49 3.37 22.74
C PRO A 148 -3.10 2.25 23.59
N ALA A 149 -4.34 2.46 24.01
CA ALA A 149 -5.14 1.39 24.58
C ALA A 149 -5.47 0.33 23.50
N SER A 150 -5.56 -0.93 23.90
CA SER A 150 -6.00 -2.02 23.02
C SER A 150 -7.48 -1.87 22.68
N ALA A 151 -7.93 -2.50 21.58
CA ALA A 151 -9.35 -2.50 21.22
C ALA A 151 -10.25 -3.08 22.33
N GLU A 152 -9.76 -4.09 23.06
CA GLU A 152 -10.46 -4.66 24.21
C GLU A 152 -10.57 -3.67 25.37
N GLU A 153 -9.50 -2.92 25.68
CA GLU A 153 -9.50 -1.88 26.71
C GLU A 153 -10.46 -0.75 26.34
N VAL A 154 -10.43 -0.29 25.09
CA VAL A 154 -11.37 0.73 24.57
C VAL A 154 -12.81 0.26 24.69
N THR A 155 -13.11 -0.97 24.29
CA THR A 155 -14.46 -1.57 24.40
C THR A 155 -14.89 -1.72 25.86
N GLY A 156 -13.95 -2.05 26.75
CA GLY A 156 -14.20 -2.14 28.20
C GLY A 156 -14.55 -0.80 28.85
N ILE A 157 -14.03 0.31 28.32
CA ILE A 157 -14.32 1.68 28.74
C ILE A 157 -15.65 2.16 28.12
N CYS A 158 -15.79 2.05 26.80
CA CYS A 158 -16.95 2.50 26.03
C CYS A 158 -17.94 1.35 25.77
N ARG A 159 -18.50 0.76 26.83
CA ARG A 159 -19.22 -0.53 26.78
C ARG A 159 -20.51 -0.54 25.96
N ASP A 160 -21.17 0.60 25.83
CA ASP A 160 -22.41 0.75 25.07
C ASP A 160 -22.18 1.36 23.67
N CYS A 161 -20.92 1.54 23.27
CA CYS A 161 -20.54 2.05 21.96
C CYS A 161 -20.16 0.91 20.99
N ASP A 162 -20.29 1.18 19.69
CA ASP A 162 -19.81 0.28 18.65
C ASP A 162 -18.27 0.16 18.71
N PRO A 163 -17.69 -1.04 18.49
CA PRO A 163 -16.24 -1.23 18.49
C PRO A 163 -15.52 -0.29 17.52
N GLY A 164 -14.50 0.40 18.04
CA GLY A 164 -13.68 1.34 17.28
C GLY A 164 -14.34 2.70 17.00
N ALA A 165 -15.49 3.00 17.59
CA ALA A 165 -16.16 4.30 17.49
C ALA A 165 -16.18 5.09 18.83
N PRO A 166 -15.07 5.23 19.58
CA PRO A 166 -15.10 5.97 20.84
C PRO A 166 -15.43 7.46 20.61
N PRO A 167 -16.50 8.00 21.23
CA PRO A 167 -16.88 9.39 21.04
C PRO A 167 -15.87 10.34 21.73
N PRO A 168 -15.71 11.58 21.25
CA PRO A 168 -14.80 12.59 21.82
C PRO A 168 -15.38 13.23 23.09
N LEU A 169 -15.86 12.40 24.01
CA LEU A 169 -16.59 12.77 25.23
C LEU A 169 -16.03 12.02 26.44
N GLY A 170 -14.72 12.17 26.71
CA GLY A 170 -14.02 11.40 27.73
C GLY A 170 -14.62 11.56 29.14
N ASP A 171 -15.10 12.74 29.50
CA ASP A 171 -15.82 12.98 30.76
C ASP A 171 -17.06 12.10 30.94
N ALA A 172 -17.74 11.71 29.84
CA ALA A 172 -18.87 10.78 29.89
C ALA A 172 -18.46 9.37 30.33
N PHE A 173 -17.17 9.05 30.16
CA PHE A 173 -16.54 7.78 30.50
C PHE A 173 -15.50 7.90 31.62
N GLY A 174 -15.41 9.06 32.29
CA GLY A 174 -14.47 9.30 33.38
C GLY A 174 -13.00 9.42 32.95
N LEU A 175 -12.74 9.80 31.70
CA LEU A 175 -11.40 10.00 31.16
C LEU A 175 -11.06 11.49 31.04
N PRO A 176 -9.90 11.94 31.57
CA PRO A 176 -9.32 13.24 31.23
C PRO A 176 -9.16 13.38 29.73
N VAL A 177 -9.47 14.57 29.19
CA VAL A 177 -9.48 14.82 27.75
C VAL A 177 -8.41 15.83 27.36
N ILE A 178 -7.83 15.59 26.19
CA ILE A 178 -6.83 16.41 25.55
C ILE A 178 -7.31 16.72 24.14
N PHE A 179 -7.45 18.00 23.81
CA PHE A 179 -7.83 18.47 22.47
C PHE A 179 -6.64 19.00 21.70
N ASP A 180 -6.54 18.60 20.45
CA ASP A 180 -5.62 19.23 19.52
C ASP A 180 -6.14 20.62 19.13
N GLU A 181 -5.27 21.61 19.11
CA GLU A 181 -5.65 23.01 18.84
C GLU A 181 -6.24 23.22 17.44
N HIS A 182 -5.88 22.40 16.44
CA HIS A 182 -6.40 22.53 15.08
C HIS A 182 -7.91 22.31 15.00
N LEU A 183 -8.50 21.51 15.92
CA LEU A 183 -9.96 21.34 15.97
C LEU A 183 -10.69 22.65 16.27
N LEU A 184 -10.06 23.55 17.03
CA LEU A 184 -10.67 24.81 17.44
C LEU A 184 -10.72 25.83 16.30
N GLY A 185 -9.96 25.61 15.23
CA GLY A 185 -9.97 26.45 14.03
C GLY A 185 -11.18 26.23 13.13
N PHE A 186 -11.94 25.14 13.31
CA PHE A 186 -13.12 24.84 12.49
C PHE A 186 -14.38 25.53 13.04
N GLU A 187 -15.25 25.98 12.13
CA GLU A 187 -16.56 26.52 12.53
C GLU A 187 -17.50 25.43 13.08
N GLU A 188 -17.42 24.23 12.49
CA GLU A 188 -18.20 23.05 12.84
C GLU A 188 -17.35 21.81 12.59
N ILE A 189 -17.44 20.84 13.50
CA ILE A 189 -16.79 19.53 13.42
C ILE A 189 -17.82 18.42 13.51
N TYR A 190 -17.45 17.23 13.04
CA TYR A 190 -18.30 16.04 13.01
C TYR A 190 -17.60 14.89 13.73
N PHE A 191 -18.34 14.04 14.45
CA PHE A 191 -17.76 12.85 15.08
C PHE A 191 -18.78 11.71 15.20
N GLU A 192 -18.31 10.47 15.26
CA GLU A 192 -19.15 9.31 15.60
C GLU A 192 -19.49 9.35 17.10
N PRO A 193 -20.78 9.38 17.49
CA PRO A 193 -21.19 9.57 18.88
C PRO A 193 -21.15 8.28 19.70
N GLY A 194 -20.34 7.29 19.31
CA GLY A 194 -20.40 5.93 19.86
C GLY A 194 -21.16 4.94 18.99
N SER A 195 -21.61 5.35 17.80
CA SER A 195 -22.19 4.44 16.81
C SER A 195 -21.65 4.70 15.41
N ARG A 196 -21.54 3.62 14.62
CA ARG A 196 -21.12 3.62 13.21
C ARG A 196 -22.21 4.06 12.23
N GLY A 197 -23.43 4.32 12.71
CA GLY A 197 -24.60 4.69 11.88
C GLY A 197 -25.05 6.14 12.03
N SER A 198 -24.23 7.00 12.63
CA SER A 198 -24.61 8.39 12.87
C SER A 198 -23.39 9.27 13.09
N LEU A 199 -23.50 10.54 12.70
CA LEU A 199 -22.55 11.59 13.06
C LEU A 199 -23.23 12.66 13.91
N VAL A 200 -22.48 13.24 14.85
CA VAL A 200 -22.88 14.46 15.54
C VAL A 200 -22.11 15.64 14.96
N ALA A 201 -22.84 16.64 14.47
CA ALA A 201 -22.31 17.94 14.11
C ALA A 201 -22.38 18.89 15.30
N ILE A 202 -21.24 19.48 15.66
CA ILE A 202 -21.13 20.38 16.79
C ILE A 202 -20.11 21.48 16.52
N ARG A 203 -20.27 22.64 17.14
CA ARG A 203 -19.21 23.65 17.19
C ARG A 203 -18.14 23.24 18.20
N PRO A 204 -16.83 23.37 17.90
CA PRO A 204 -15.77 22.98 18.85
C PRO A 204 -15.92 23.61 20.24
N HIS A 205 -16.41 24.85 20.33
CA HIS A 205 -16.64 25.51 21.62
C HIS A 205 -17.72 24.84 22.49
N GLU A 206 -18.70 24.13 21.91
CA GLU A 206 -19.72 23.41 22.68
C GLU A 206 -19.13 22.11 23.20
N LEU A 207 -18.29 21.45 22.39
CA LEU A 207 -17.55 20.26 22.81
C LEU A 207 -16.61 20.54 23.98
N LEU A 208 -15.99 21.73 24.00
CA LEU A 208 -15.20 22.21 25.15
C LEU A 208 -16.05 22.52 26.39
N LYS A 209 -17.28 23.05 26.23
CA LYS A 209 -18.19 23.27 27.37
C LYS A 209 -18.60 21.96 28.04
N LEU A 210 -18.68 20.88 27.27
CA LEU A 210 -18.95 19.55 27.81
C LEU A 210 -17.81 19.10 28.75
N GLN A 211 -16.57 19.43 28.40
CA GLN A 211 -15.34 18.91 29.01
C GLN A 211 -14.45 20.08 29.49
N PRO A 212 -14.86 20.81 30.55
CA PRO A 212 -14.25 22.08 30.94
C PRO A 212 -12.80 21.97 31.40
N GLU A 213 -12.41 20.82 31.97
CA GLU A 213 -11.06 20.53 32.44
C GLU A 213 -10.14 19.99 31.33
N ALA A 214 -10.60 19.95 30.07
CA ALA A 214 -9.82 19.42 28.98
C ALA A 214 -8.59 20.29 28.68
N TRP A 215 -7.43 19.65 28.64
CA TRP A 215 -6.18 20.30 28.25
C TRP A 215 -6.12 20.49 26.72
N ARG A 216 -5.34 21.46 26.26
CA ARG A 216 -5.20 21.81 24.83
C ARG A 216 -3.73 21.88 24.46
N GLY A 217 -3.38 21.41 23.26
CA GLY A 217 -2.05 21.59 22.71
C GLY A 217 -1.92 21.17 21.25
N ASP A 218 -0.74 21.37 20.68
CA ASP A 218 -0.39 21.01 19.31
C ASP A 218 0.33 19.66 19.28
N PHE A 219 -0.39 18.59 18.97
CA PHE A 219 0.17 17.23 18.93
C PHE A 219 -0.27 16.44 17.69
N ALA A 220 -0.90 17.11 16.73
CA ALA A 220 -1.27 16.55 15.45
C ALA A 220 -0.75 17.43 14.30
N ARG A 221 -0.46 16.81 13.15
CA ARG A 221 0.00 17.51 11.95
C ARG A 221 -0.94 17.25 10.77
N PRO A 222 -1.41 18.28 10.04
CA PRO A 222 -2.22 18.08 8.85
C PRO A 222 -1.45 17.32 7.77
N VAL A 223 -2.09 16.32 7.17
CA VAL A 223 -1.50 15.56 6.05
C VAL A 223 -1.21 16.46 4.85
N VAL A 224 -2.04 17.48 4.60
CA VAL A 224 -1.90 18.40 3.46
C VAL A 224 -0.63 19.25 3.48
N ASP A 225 0.02 19.38 4.65
CA ASP A 225 1.29 20.09 4.78
C ASP A 225 2.50 19.20 4.45
N LEU A 226 2.27 17.90 4.22
CA LEU A 226 3.33 17.00 3.78
C LEU A 226 3.67 17.31 2.32
N VAL A 227 4.95 17.61 2.11
CA VAL A 227 5.51 17.59 0.76
C VAL A 227 5.83 16.14 0.44
N HIS A 228 5.21 15.58 -0.59
CA HIS A 228 5.62 14.30 -1.18
C HIS A 228 6.69 14.58 -2.23
N PRO A 229 7.99 14.40 -1.94
CA PRO A 229 9.00 14.48 -2.96
C PRO A 229 8.81 13.30 -3.92
N ASP A 230 8.18 13.54 -5.06
CA ASP A 230 8.17 12.60 -6.18
C ASP A 230 9.54 12.64 -6.85
N PHE A 231 10.46 11.91 -6.24
CA PHE A 231 11.83 11.78 -6.68
C PHE A 231 12.08 10.34 -7.10
N ASP A 232 12.60 10.18 -8.31
CA ASP A 232 13.19 8.93 -8.79
C ASP A 232 14.71 9.11 -8.85
N LEU A 233 15.46 8.07 -8.45
CA LEU A 233 16.88 8.01 -8.79
C LEU A 233 17.01 8.10 -10.32
N GLU A 234 17.86 9.00 -10.81
CA GLU A 234 18.33 8.92 -12.20
C GLU A 234 18.97 7.53 -12.42
N PRO A 235 18.93 6.96 -13.64
CA PRO A 235 19.62 5.70 -13.92
C PRO A 235 21.11 5.79 -13.56
N GLY A 236 21.55 4.98 -12.59
CA GLY A 236 22.92 5.02 -12.04
C GLY A 236 23.18 6.12 -11.01
N GLY A 237 22.14 6.84 -10.56
CA GLY A 237 22.21 7.84 -9.50
C GLY A 237 22.52 7.23 -8.13
N ASP A 238 23.26 7.99 -7.32
CA ASP A 238 23.65 7.56 -5.97
C ASP A 238 22.46 7.72 -5.02
N LEU A 239 21.99 6.61 -4.45
CA LEU A 239 21.01 6.57 -3.36
C LEU A 239 21.38 7.54 -2.24
N ARG A 240 22.68 7.72 -2.01
CA ARG A 240 23.22 8.65 -1.00
C ARG A 240 22.91 10.11 -1.34
N GLU A 241 22.99 10.53 -2.59
CA GLU A 241 22.71 11.93 -3.00
C GLU A 241 21.21 12.26 -2.88
N ALA A 242 20.37 11.30 -3.27
CA ALA A 242 18.92 11.36 -3.12
C ALA A 242 18.48 11.53 -1.67
N VAL A 243 19.03 10.69 -0.81
CA VAL A 243 18.83 10.73 0.63
C VAL A 243 19.35 12.04 1.23
N GLN A 244 20.57 12.47 0.84
CA GLN A 244 21.24 13.66 1.39
C GLN A 244 20.49 14.97 1.13
N ARG A 245 19.83 15.10 -0.03
CA ARG A 245 19.14 16.35 -0.41
C ARG A 245 17.88 16.61 0.42
N PHE A 246 17.15 15.58 0.86
CA PHE A 246 15.74 15.76 1.21
C PHE A 246 15.33 15.28 2.61
N THR A 247 16.23 14.71 3.40
CA THR A 247 15.90 14.46 4.81
C THR A 247 16.13 15.68 5.69
N PRO A 248 15.20 16.02 6.60
CA PRO A 248 15.47 16.94 7.71
C PRO A 248 16.73 16.48 8.47
N LEU A 249 17.52 17.43 8.97
CA LEU A 249 18.83 17.23 9.61
C LEU A 249 18.89 16.08 10.64
N ARG A 250 17.76 15.72 11.25
CA ARG A 250 17.62 14.67 12.27
C ARG A 250 17.62 13.22 11.72
N ILE A 251 17.38 13.03 10.43
CA ILE A 251 17.37 11.72 9.74
C ILE A 251 18.58 11.58 8.79
N ARG A 252 19.25 12.68 8.44
CA ARG A 252 20.48 12.68 7.63
C ARG A 252 21.58 11.80 8.21
N GLU A 253 21.71 11.78 9.54
CA GLU A 253 22.69 10.93 10.25
C GLU A 253 22.29 9.45 10.25
N ARG A 254 21.01 9.13 10.01
CA ARG A 254 20.46 7.77 10.11
C ARG A 254 20.31 7.04 8.76
N ILE A 255 20.02 7.74 7.67
CA ILE A 255 20.02 7.13 6.33
C ILE A 255 21.43 7.04 5.74
N GLN A 256 22.40 7.75 6.32
CA GLN A 256 23.82 7.46 6.11
C GLN A 256 24.18 6.01 6.45
N GLU A 257 23.35 5.27 7.21
CA GLU A 257 23.50 3.84 7.51
C GLU A 257 23.04 2.90 6.38
N ILE A 258 22.34 3.38 5.34
CA ILE A 258 22.13 2.60 4.10
C ILE A 258 23.45 2.63 3.33
N HIS A 259 24.43 1.88 3.83
CA HIS A 259 25.78 1.91 3.32
C HIS A 259 25.91 1.25 1.94
N ASP A 260 25.05 0.28 1.61
CA ASP A 260 24.88 -0.33 0.29
C ASP A 260 23.51 -1.03 0.21
N LEU A 261 22.82 -1.01 -0.94
CA LEU A 261 21.66 -1.87 -1.17
C LEU A 261 22.10 -3.34 -1.06
N PRO A 262 21.29 -4.24 -0.47
CA PRO A 262 21.67 -5.64 -0.35
C PRO A 262 21.92 -6.23 -1.73
N PRO A 263 23.01 -7.00 -1.92
CA PRO A 263 23.27 -7.65 -3.19
C PRO A 263 22.16 -8.66 -3.49
N ILE A 264 21.93 -8.92 -4.78
CA ILE A 264 20.94 -9.92 -5.18
C ILE A 264 21.35 -11.31 -4.65
N PRO A 265 20.42 -12.09 -4.07
CA PRO A 265 20.71 -13.45 -3.64
C PRO A 265 21.10 -14.35 -4.81
N GLU A 266 22.07 -15.25 -4.60
CA GLU A 266 22.58 -16.17 -5.63
C GLU A 266 21.47 -16.99 -6.33
N MET A 267 20.47 -17.45 -5.59
CA MET A 267 19.33 -18.18 -6.16
C MET A 267 18.48 -17.29 -7.08
N ALA A 268 18.23 -16.05 -6.66
CA ALA A 268 17.49 -15.08 -7.47
C ALA A 268 18.27 -14.71 -8.74
N HIS A 269 19.59 -14.56 -8.64
CA HIS A 269 20.47 -14.32 -9.79
C HIS A 269 20.38 -15.47 -10.82
N ARG A 270 20.47 -16.73 -10.37
CA ARG A 270 20.35 -17.91 -11.24
C ARG A 270 19.01 -17.99 -11.95
N LEU A 271 17.91 -17.70 -11.23
CA LEU A 271 16.57 -17.68 -11.82
C LEU A 271 16.42 -16.54 -12.83
N LEU A 272 16.96 -15.35 -12.55
CA LEU A 272 16.98 -14.25 -13.51
C LEU A 272 17.78 -14.60 -14.78
N GLU A 273 18.98 -15.17 -14.63
CA GLU A 273 19.77 -15.64 -15.77
C GLU A 273 19.00 -16.66 -16.61
N LEU A 274 18.31 -17.60 -15.95
CA LEU A 274 17.49 -18.60 -16.64
C LEU A 274 16.29 -17.96 -17.36
N SER A 275 15.68 -16.92 -16.79
CA SER A 275 14.56 -16.18 -17.40
C SER A 275 14.96 -15.43 -18.69
N LEU A 276 16.24 -15.06 -18.81
CA LEU A 276 16.80 -14.41 -19.99
C LEU A 276 17.19 -15.40 -21.09
N ASN A 277 17.22 -16.71 -20.80
CA ASN A 277 17.57 -17.74 -21.76
C ASN A 277 16.33 -18.22 -22.53
N PRO A 278 16.18 -17.89 -23.84
CA PRO A 278 15.02 -18.30 -24.63
C PRO A 278 14.97 -19.80 -24.95
N LEU A 279 16.02 -20.56 -24.62
CA LEU A 279 16.10 -22.01 -24.79
C LEU A 279 15.85 -22.77 -23.48
N ALA A 280 15.64 -22.06 -22.36
CA ALA A 280 15.38 -22.69 -21.08
C ALA A 280 14.06 -23.47 -21.11
N ASP A 281 14.07 -24.67 -20.52
CA ASP A 281 12.89 -25.50 -20.41
C ASP A 281 12.55 -25.87 -18.95
N ALA A 282 11.48 -26.65 -18.77
CA ALA A 282 11.02 -27.06 -17.45
C ALA A 282 12.04 -27.93 -16.69
N ASP A 283 12.93 -28.64 -17.39
CA ASP A 283 13.99 -29.44 -16.78
C ASP A 283 15.10 -28.54 -16.23
N ASP A 284 15.47 -27.48 -16.96
CA ASP A 284 16.42 -26.48 -16.47
C ASP A 284 15.91 -25.76 -15.21
N LEU A 285 14.63 -25.36 -15.21
CA LEU A 285 14.03 -24.68 -14.06
C LEU A 285 13.88 -25.61 -12.86
N ALA A 286 13.48 -26.87 -13.06
CA ALA A 286 13.40 -27.85 -11.99
C ALA A 286 14.78 -28.03 -11.33
N GLN A 287 15.86 -28.14 -12.11
CA GLN A 287 17.21 -28.27 -11.57
C GLN A 287 17.62 -27.09 -10.70
N VAL A 288 17.30 -25.85 -11.10
CA VAL A 288 17.61 -24.66 -10.29
C VAL A 288 16.79 -24.64 -9.00
N VAL A 289 15.48 -24.93 -9.08
CA VAL A 289 14.59 -24.95 -7.91
C VAL A 289 14.99 -26.03 -6.91
N GLU A 290 15.40 -27.20 -7.39
CA GLU A 290 15.80 -28.34 -6.56
C GLU A 290 17.10 -28.11 -5.78
N LEU A 291 17.90 -27.08 -6.11
CA LEU A 291 19.04 -26.65 -5.30
C LEU A 291 18.62 -26.10 -3.93
N ASP A 292 17.38 -25.60 -3.78
CA ASP A 292 16.80 -25.19 -2.50
C ASP A 292 15.63 -26.13 -2.14
N PRO A 293 15.83 -27.09 -1.20
CA PRO A 293 14.78 -28.02 -0.78
C PRO A 293 13.52 -27.34 -0.23
N SER A 294 13.66 -26.16 0.40
CA SER A 294 12.53 -25.39 0.90
C SER A 294 11.73 -24.77 -0.25
N LEU A 295 12.39 -24.25 -1.27
CA LEU A 295 11.72 -23.74 -2.47
C LEU A 295 11.04 -24.86 -3.25
N ALA A 296 11.72 -25.99 -3.44
CA ALA A 296 11.15 -27.17 -4.10
C ALA A 296 9.87 -27.67 -3.38
N ALA A 297 9.92 -27.78 -2.05
CA ALA A 297 8.76 -28.14 -1.24
C ALA A 297 7.61 -27.13 -1.38
N GLN A 298 7.92 -25.83 -1.45
CA GLN A 298 6.93 -24.79 -1.64
C GLN A 298 6.27 -24.87 -3.01
N VAL A 299 7.03 -25.07 -4.10
CA VAL A 299 6.49 -25.24 -5.45
C VAL A 299 5.54 -26.43 -5.52
N VAL A 300 5.93 -27.56 -4.94
CA VAL A 300 5.06 -28.75 -4.87
C VAL A 300 3.81 -28.47 -4.02
N SER A 301 3.98 -27.88 -2.83
CA SER A 301 2.86 -27.51 -1.95
C SER A 301 1.85 -26.60 -2.67
N TYR A 302 2.35 -25.61 -3.42
CA TYR A 302 1.54 -24.69 -4.21
C TYR A 302 0.75 -25.42 -5.29
N ALA A 303 1.43 -26.28 -6.07
CA ALA A 303 0.81 -27.06 -7.14
C ALA A 303 -0.22 -28.08 -6.63
N THR A 304 -0.02 -28.63 -5.43
CA THR A 304 -0.99 -29.54 -4.79
C THR A 304 -2.13 -28.84 -4.08
N SER A 305 -2.11 -27.51 -3.97
CA SER A 305 -3.15 -26.79 -3.25
C SER A 305 -4.50 -26.92 -3.96
N PRO A 306 -5.63 -26.99 -3.21
CA PRO A 306 -6.98 -26.99 -3.78
C PRO A 306 -7.23 -25.85 -4.78
N PHE A 307 -6.52 -24.73 -4.63
CA PHE A 307 -6.60 -23.54 -5.48
C PHE A 307 -6.30 -23.81 -6.97
N TYR A 308 -5.36 -24.71 -7.27
CA TYR A 308 -5.03 -25.08 -8.67
C TYR A 308 -5.83 -26.29 -9.17
N GLY A 309 -6.66 -26.90 -8.32
CA GLY A 309 -7.64 -27.92 -8.72
C GLY A 309 -7.04 -29.21 -9.32
N TYR A 310 -5.74 -29.45 -9.15
CA TYR A 310 -5.09 -30.63 -9.71
C TYR A 310 -5.47 -31.89 -8.93
N ARG A 311 -6.03 -32.89 -9.63
CA ARG A 311 -6.52 -34.15 -9.04
C ARG A 311 -5.59 -35.35 -9.23
N GLY A 312 -4.40 -35.14 -9.82
CA GLY A 312 -3.40 -36.19 -10.03
C GLY A 312 -2.38 -36.27 -8.89
N ARG A 313 -1.47 -37.25 -8.97
CA ARG A 313 -0.29 -37.31 -8.11
C ARG A 313 0.86 -36.53 -8.76
N LEU A 314 1.51 -35.67 -7.99
CA LEU A 314 2.75 -35.00 -8.39
C LEU A 314 3.94 -35.74 -7.77
N ASP A 315 4.87 -36.20 -8.60
CA ASP A 315 6.00 -37.01 -8.17
C ASP A 315 7.33 -36.21 -8.19
N SER A 316 7.34 -35.01 -8.77
CA SER A 316 8.53 -34.16 -8.91
C SER A 316 8.21 -32.67 -9.03
N VAL A 317 9.21 -31.80 -8.86
CA VAL A 317 9.10 -30.36 -9.15
C VAL A 317 8.79 -30.14 -10.64
N ARG A 318 9.41 -30.93 -11.51
CA ARG A 318 9.13 -30.91 -12.95
C ARG A 318 7.65 -31.19 -13.27
N ASP A 319 7.01 -32.13 -12.57
CA ASP A 319 5.56 -32.37 -12.72
C ASP A 319 4.74 -31.14 -12.33
N ALA A 320 5.11 -30.48 -11.23
CA ALA A 320 4.45 -29.25 -10.80
C ALA A 320 4.58 -28.15 -11.86
N ILE A 321 5.76 -27.99 -12.46
CA ILE A 321 6.01 -27.03 -13.54
C ILE A 321 5.20 -27.37 -14.79
N THR A 322 5.30 -28.61 -15.28
CA THR A 322 4.77 -28.97 -16.60
C THR A 322 3.27 -29.23 -16.62
N ARG A 323 2.68 -29.67 -15.50
CA ARG A 323 1.30 -30.19 -15.46
C ARG A 323 0.32 -29.28 -14.72
N VAL A 324 0.80 -28.34 -13.91
CA VAL A 324 -0.05 -27.52 -13.03
C VAL A 324 0.25 -26.04 -13.14
N LEU A 325 1.44 -25.61 -12.73
CA LEU A 325 1.75 -24.20 -12.52
C LEU A 325 2.23 -23.50 -13.80
N GLY A 326 2.99 -24.20 -14.64
CA GLY A 326 3.68 -23.63 -15.80
C GLY A 326 5.06 -23.07 -15.47
N PHE A 327 5.91 -22.97 -16.50
CA PHE A 327 7.29 -22.47 -16.39
C PHE A 327 7.34 -21.05 -15.83
N ASP A 328 6.61 -20.11 -16.45
CA ASP A 328 6.62 -18.70 -16.05
C ASP A 328 6.20 -18.51 -14.59
N MET A 329 5.18 -19.24 -14.13
CA MET A 329 4.70 -19.11 -12.75
C MET A 329 5.73 -19.59 -11.74
N VAL A 330 6.33 -20.76 -11.96
CA VAL A 330 7.34 -21.31 -11.05
C VAL A 330 8.62 -20.47 -11.05
N MET A 331 9.02 -19.96 -12.22
CA MET A 331 10.15 -19.02 -12.34
C MET A 331 9.94 -17.79 -11.45
N ASN A 332 8.79 -17.14 -11.59
CA ASN A 332 8.43 -15.93 -10.87
C ASN A 332 8.24 -16.19 -9.37
N MET A 333 7.57 -17.28 -9.00
CA MET A 333 7.42 -17.69 -7.60
C MET A 333 8.79 -17.96 -6.94
N GLY A 334 9.67 -18.68 -7.63
CA GLY A 334 11.02 -18.94 -7.17
C GLY A 334 11.81 -17.65 -6.94
N LEU A 335 11.71 -16.70 -7.86
CA LEU A 335 12.39 -15.42 -7.76
C LEU A 335 11.91 -14.63 -6.53
N GLY A 336 10.59 -14.46 -6.36
CA GLY A 336 10.05 -13.70 -5.23
C GLY A 336 10.38 -14.32 -3.87
N ILE A 337 10.37 -15.64 -3.76
CA ILE A 337 10.73 -16.35 -2.52
C ILE A 337 12.24 -16.23 -2.24
N ALA A 338 13.09 -16.43 -3.25
CA ALA A 338 14.54 -16.33 -3.11
C ALA A 338 14.96 -14.94 -2.61
N ILE A 339 14.30 -13.90 -3.11
CA ILE A 339 14.52 -12.52 -2.69
C ILE A 339 13.96 -12.28 -1.28
N GLY A 340 12.71 -12.68 -1.01
CA GLY A 340 12.06 -12.43 0.27
C GLY A 340 12.80 -13.04 1.47
N LYS A 341 13.45 -14.20 1.29
CA LYS A 341 14.28 -14.85 2.32
C LYS A 341 15.55 -14.07 2.69
N SER A 342 16.01 -13.15 1.83
CA SER A 342 17.26 -12.42 2.05
C SER A 342 17.12 -11.23 3.01
N LEU A 343 15.90 -10.70 3.15
CA LEU A 343 15.62 -9.52 3.95
C LEU A 343 15.10 -9.92 5.34
N ARG A 344 15.60 -9.26 6.37
CA ARG A 344 15.22 -9.51 7.77
C ARG A 344 14.45 -8.33 8.34
N VAL A 345 13.25 -8.59 8.83
CA VAL A 345 12.34 -7.59 9.41
C VAL A 345 11.83 -8.11 10.76
N PRO A 346 11.52 -7.23 11.74
CA PRO A 346 10.77 -7.63 12.91
C PRO A 346 9.50 -8.43 12.57
N THR A 347 9.23 -9.49 13.33
CA THR A 347 8.12 -10.41 13.05
C THR A 347 6.74 -9.83 13.39
N GLY A 348 6.67 -8.94 14.38
CA GLY A 348 5.43 -8.31 14.86
C GLY A 348 5.22 -6.89 14.32
N GLY A 349 4.05 -6.32 14.61
CA GLY A 349 3.64 -4.99 14.17
C GLY A 349 2.79 -4.98 12.90
N PRO A 350 2.20 -3.84 12.52
CA PRO A 350 1.38 -3.71 11.33
C PRO A 350 2.12 -4.05 10.02
N LEU A 351 3.42 -3.80 9.94
CA LEU A 351 4.29 -4.16 8.80
C LEU A 351 5.15 -5.41 9.08
N GLY A 352 4.84 -6.18 10.12
CA GLY A 352 5.61 -7.35 10.51
C GLY A 352 5.56 -8.47 9.46
N MET A 353 6.57 -9.33 9.44
CA MET A 353 6.78 -10.38 8.42
C MET A 353 5.54 -11.23 8.11
N ARG A 354 4.73 -11.58 9.12
CA ARG A 354 3.49 -12.36 8.93
C ARG A 354 2.41 -11.59 8.17
N ARG A 355 2.23 -10.30 8.48
CA ARG A 355 1.24 -9.46 7.79
C ARG A 355 1.70 -9.16 6.37
N TYR A 356 2.98 -8.88 6.22
CA TYR A 356 3.63 -8.69 4.93
C TYR A 356 3.39 -9.87 3.97
N TRP A 357 3.81 -11.09 4.35
CA TRP A 357 3.66 -12.24 3.46
C TRP A 357 2.19 -12.57 3.18
N ARG A 358 1.30 -12.31 4.13
CA ARG A 358 -0.14 -12.47 3.91
C ARG A 358 -0.62 -11.54 2.80
N HIS A 359 -0.29 -10.25 2.88
CA HIS A 359 -0.66 -9.29 1.85
C HIS A 359 -0.01 -9.64 0.51
N ALA A 360 1.31 -9.82 0.48
CA ALA A 360 2.06 -10.13 -0.74
C ALA A 360 1.57 -11.39 -1.47
N ILE A 361 1.28 -12.49 -0.76
CA ILE A 361 0.79 -13.73 -1.37
C ILE A 361 -0.63 -13.58 -1.91
N TYR A 362 -1.51 -12.92 -1.16
CA TYR A 362 -2.88 -12.68 -1.62
C TYR A 362 -2.89 -11.74 -2.84
N THR A 363 -2.09 -10.66 -2.82
CA THR A 363 -1.96 -9.73 -3.96
C THR A 363 -1.37 -10.45 -5.16
N ALA A 364 -0.33 -11.27 -4.99
CA ALA A 364 0.27 -12.06 -6.07
C ALA A 364 -0.77 -12.96 -6.78
N VAL A 365 -1.51 -13.74 -6.00
CA VAL A 365 -2.54 -14.65 -6.51
C VAL A 365 -3.67 -13.89 -7.18
N LEU A 366 -4.17 -12.82 -6.54
CA LEU A 366 -5.28 -12.04 -7.07
C LEU A 366 -4.88 -11.33 -8.37
N THR A 367 -3.69 -10.74 -8.42
CA THR A 367 -3.13 -10.07 -9.61
C THR A 367 -2.95 -11.06 -10.77
N GLU A 368 -2.50 -12.29 -10.51
CA GLU A 368 -2.41 -13.37 -11.50
C GLU A 368 -3.78 -13.72 -12.09
N ARG A 369 -4.80 -13.87 -11.24
CA ARG A 369 -6.17 -14.20 -11.66
C ARG A 369 -6.81 -13.06 -12.44
N LEU A 370 -6.67 -11.82 -11.96
CA LEU A 370 -7.13 -10.64 -12.67
C LEU A 370 -6.49 -10.57 -14.07
N ALA A 371 -5.17 -10.74 -14.16
CA ALA A 371 -4.45 -10.77 -15.43
C ALA A 371 -4.96 -11.85 -16.40
N THR A 372 -5.29 -13.04 -15.87
CA THR A 372 -5.81 -14.17 -16.66
C THR A 372 -7.22 -13.92 -17.19
N SER A 373 -8.02 -13.13 -16.47
CA SER A 373 -9.38 -12.75 -16.85
C SER A 373 -9.44 -11.60 -17.86
N LEU A 374 -8.34 -10.89 -18.09
CA LEU A 374 -8.31 -9.78 -19.03
C LEU A 374 -8.37 -10.24 -20.51
N PRO A 375 -8.84 -9.37 -21.42
CA PRO A 375 -8.75 -9.58 -22.86
C PRO A 375 -7.34 -9.98 -23.33
N ARG A 376 -7.27 -10.99 -24.20
CA ARG A 376 -5.99 -11.53 -24.73
C ARG A 376 -5.15 -10.51 -25.50
N GLU A 377 -5.77 -9.43 -25.97
CA GLU A 377 -5.10 -8.33 -26.67
C GLU A 377 -4.13 -7.53 -25.80
N PHE A 378 -4.34 -7.51 -24.48
CA PHE A 378 -3.40 -6.88 -23.54
C PHE A 378 -2.07 -7.63 -23.42
N ARG A 379 -2.02 -8.91 -23.82
CA ARG A 379 -0.81 -9.76 -23.81
C ARG A 379 -0.05 -9.74 -22.47
N ILE A 380 -0.75 -9.60 -21.35
CA ILE A 380 -0.15 -9.65 -20.02
C ILE A 380 0.28 -11.08 -19.73
N ARG A 381 1.51 -11.26 -19.25
CA ARG A 381 2.01 -12.54 -18.75
C ARG A 381 1.53 -12.76 -17.31
N PRO A 382 0.68 -13.75 -17.01
CA PRO A 382 0.14 -13.95 -15.66
C PRO A 382 1.21 -14.20 -14.59
N GLY A 383 2.29 -14.93 -14.94
CA GLY A 383 3.42 -15.13 -14.02
C GLY A 383 4.14 -13.82 -13.64
N MET A 384 4.28 -12.87 -14.58
CA MET A 384 4.85 -11.55 -14.27
C MET A 384 3.89 -10.73 -13.41
N ALA A 385 2.58 -10.86 -13.63
CA ALA A 385 1.56 -10.22 -12.79
C ALA A 385 1.56 -10.79 -11.36
N TYR A 386 1.73 -12.11 -11.22
CA TYR A 386 1.96 -12.76 -9.93
C TYR A 386 3.20 -12.18 -9.24
N LEU A 387 4.32 -12.07 -9.94
CA LEU A 387 5.55 -11.52 -9.36
C LEU A 387 5.38 -10.06 -8.95
N ALA A 388 4.71 -9.25 -9.78
CA ALA A 388 4.41 -7.86 -9.46
C ALA A 388 3.61 -7.75 -8.15
N GLY A 389 2.54 -8.54 -8.00
CA GLY A 389 1.77 -8.58 -6.77
C GLY A 389 2.56 -9.15 -5.58
N LEU A 390 3.50 -10.06 -5.81
CA LEU A 390 4.37 -10.59 -4.76
C LEU A 390 5.40 -9.57 -4.29
N LEU A 391 5.91 -8.72 -5.20
CA LEU A 391 7.04 -7.83 -4.96
C LEU A 391 6.67 -6.37 -4.67
N HIS A 392 5.41 -5.94 -4.87
CA HIS A 392 5.01 -4.53 -4.83
C HIS A 392 5.46 -3.78 -3.55
N ASP A 393 5.38 -4.44 -2.39
CA ASP A 393 5.72 -3.86 -1.08
C ASP A 393 7.13 -4.21 -0.56
N PHE A 394 8.03 -4.72 -1.42
CA PHE A 394 9.40 -5.06 -0.97
C PHE A 394 10.17 -3.88 -0.38
N GLY A 395 9.73 -2.65 -0.64
CA GLY A 395 10.22 -1.44 0.02
C GLY A 395 10.10 -1.50 1.55
N HIS A 396 9.00 -2.04 2.10
CA HIS A 396 8.86 -2.21 3.56
C HIS A 396 9.89 -3.19 4.11
N LEU A 397 10.15 -4.29 3.39
CA LEU A 397 11.15 -5.26 3.82
C LEU A 397 12.55 -4.65 3.83
N LEU A 398 12.87 -3.89 2.79
CA LEU A 398 14.14 -3.19 2.71
C LEU A 398 14.28 -2.20 3.87
N LEU A 399 13.27 -1.35 4.09
CA LEU A 399 13.24 -0.39 5.22
C LEU A 399 13.42 -1.07 6.57
N GLY A 400 12.76 -2.21 6.80
CA GLY A 400 12.91 -2.99 8.03
C GLY A 400 14.31 -3.60 8.21
N HIS A 401 14.96 -3.95 7.10
CA HIS A 401 16.30 -4.52 7.08
C HIS A 401 17.40 -3.48 7.29
N VAL A 402 17.35 -2.36 6.56
CA VAL A 402 18.42 -1.35 6.56
C VAL A 402 18.18 -0.20 7.54
N PHE A 403 16.92 0.07 7.92
CA PHE A 403 16.58 1.19 8.80
C PHE A 403 15.64 0.80 9.95
N ARG A 404 16.07 -0.20 10.74
CA ARG A 404 15.28 -0.81 11.81
C ARG A 404 14.68 0.18 12.83
N PRO A 405 15.41 1.21 13.35
CA PRO A 405 14.81 2.16 14.29
C PRO A 405 13.68 2.98 13.67
N GLY A 406 13.85 3.43 12.41
CA GLY A 406 12.80 4.15 11.67
C GLY A 406 11.61 3.25 11.36
N PHE A 407 11.86 1.99 10.98
CA PHE A 407 10.81 1.01 10.72
C PHE A 407 9.96 0.70 11.98
N LEU A 408 10.59 0.56 13.15
CA LEU A 408 9.86 0.38 14.41
C LEU A 408 9.02 1.61 14.76
N LEU A 409 9.55 2.80 14.52
CA LEU A 409 8.81 4.05 14.70
C LEU A 409 7.61 4.14 13.76
N LEU A 410 7.79 3.81 12.48
CA LEU A 410 6.71 3.77 11.49
C LEU A 410 5.60 2.80 11.93
N ASN A 411 5.94 1.61 12.42
CA ASN A 411 4.96 0.65 12.95
C ASN A 411 4.13 1.24 14.12
N GLN A 412 4.75 2.05 15.00
CA GLN A 412 4.03 2.76 16.05
C GLN A 412 3.09 3.80 15.46
N PHE A 413 3.56 4.61 14.52
CA PHE A 413 2.75 5.63 13.85
C PHE A 413 1.54 5.04 13.12
N ILE A 414 1.70 3.93 12.39
CA ILE A 414 0.59 3.22 11.72
C ILE A 414 -0.46 2.77 12.73
N THR A 415 -0.01 2.24 13.87
CA THR A 415 -0.93 1.74 14.92
C THR A 415 -1.82 2.85 15.48
N VAL A 416 -1.28 4.07 15.62
CA VAL A 416 -2.01 5.21 16.21
C VAL A 416 -2.67 6.12 15.18
N ASN A 417 -2.46 5.84 13.89
CA ASN A 417 -2.99 6.61 12.78
C ASN A 417 -3.72 5.72 11.75
N PRO A 418 -4.76 4.95 12.15
CA PRO A 418 -5.42 4.00 11.24
C PRO A 418 -6.13 4.67 10.05
N GLU A 419 -6.52 5.94 10.20
CA GLU A 419 -7.20 6.74 9.15
C GLU A 419 -6.22 7.43 8.18
N ILE A 420 -4.91 7.36 8.44
CA ILE A 420 -3.91 8.00 7.60
C ILE A 420 -3.27 6.95 6.68
N PRO A 421 -3.21 7.19 5.36
CA PRO A 421 -2.49 6.31 4.44
C PRO A 421 -1.05 6.04 4.89
N ILE A 422 -0.57 4.80 4.72
CA ILE A 422 0.78 4.43 5.15
C ILE A 422 1.85 5.25 4.41
N THR A 423 1.62 5.57 3.14
CA THR A 423 2.47 6.42 2.30
C THR A 423 2.71 7.82 2.90
N ASP A 424 1.70 8.40 3.55
CA ASP A 424 1.81 9.70 4.22
C ASP A 424 2.61 9.58 5.52
N LEU A 425 2.39 8.49 6.27
CA LEU A 425 3.15 8.19 7.48
C LEU A 425 4.62 7.90 7.18
N GLU A 426 4.91 7.19 6.10
CA GLU A 426 6.27 6.97 5.60
C GLU A 426 6.96 8.30 5.26
N THR A 427 6.26 9.17 4.53
CA THR A 427 6.76 10.51 4.21
C THR A 427 7.03 11.32 5.48
N TYR A 428 6.11 11.30 6.45
CA TYR A 428 6.27 12.03 7.71
C TYR A 428 7.41 11.49 8.59
N VAL A 429 7.51 10.17 8.73
CA VAL A 429 8.44 9.51 9.67
C VAL A 429 9.82 9.32 9.06
N LEU A 430 9.89 8.94 7.78
CA LEU A 430 11.12 8.52 7.10
C LEU A 430 11.57 9.51 6.02
N GLY A 431 10.66 10.32 5.48
CA GLY A 431 10.94 11.22 4.35
C GLY A 431 11.00 10.52 2.99
N VAL A 432 10.66 9.24 2.94
CA VAL A 432 10.65 8.41 1.72
C VAL A 432 9.57 7.35 1.85
N ARG A 433 8.95 6.97 0.73
CA ARG A 433 7.93 5.93 0.66
C ARG A 433 8.48 4.55 0.27
N HIS A 434 7.75 3.50 0.60
CA HIS A 434 8.13 2.13 0.26
C HIS A 434 8.17 1.88 -1.25
N ASP A 435 7.24 2.44 -2.03
CA ASP A 435 7.19 2.28 -3.48
C ASP A 435 8.45 2.86 -4.17
N GLN A 436 9.01 3.94 -3.62
CA GLN A 436 10.27 4.53 -4.07
C GLN A 436 11.46 3.63 -3.73
N VAL A 437 11.57 3.23 -2.47
CA VAL A 437 12.68 2.40 -1.96
C VAL A 437 12.68 1.01 -2.62
N GLY A 438 11.50 0.43 -2.82
CA GLY A 438 11.32 -0.81 -3.55
C GLY A 438 11.77 -0.68 -5.00
N ALA A 439 11.37 0.38 -5.71
CA ALA A 439 11.79 0.60 -7.09
C ALA A 439 13.31 0.77 -7.24
N TRP A 440 13.97 1.43 -6.28
CA TRP A 440 15.43 1.56 -6.26
C TRP A 440 16.10 0.18 -6.12
N LEU A 441 15.56 -0.68 -5.27
CA LEU A 441 16.04 -2.05 -5.10
C LEU A 441 15.88 -2.87 -6.38
N MET A 442 14.68 -2.84 -6.98
CA MET A 442 14.41 -3.54 -8.24
C MET A 442 15.36 -3.10 -9.36
N ARG A 443 15.62 -1.80 -9.47
CA ARG A 443 16.58 -1.26 -10.42
C ARG A 443 18.01 -1.74 -10.15
N SER A 444 18.45 -1.71 -8.88
CA SER A 444 19.78 -2.17 -8.49
C SER A 444 20.00 -3.65 -8.76
N TRP A 445 18.94 -4.46 -8.72
CA TRP A 445 18.99 -5.88 -9.05
C TRP A 445 18.83 -6.17 -10.54
N GLY A 446 18.64 -5.16 -11.39
CA GLY A 446 18.44 -5.34 -12.83
C GLY A 446 17.12 -6.04 -13.16
N MET A 447 16.09 -5.84 -12.34
CA MET A 447 14.78 -6.45 -12.56
C MET A 447 14.10 -5.90 -13.83
N PRO A 448 13.22 -6.70 -14.47
CA PRO A 448 12.41 -6.25 -15.60
C PRO A 448 11.63 -4.97 -15.33
N GLU A 449 11.47 -4.12 -16.35
CA GLU A 449 10.79 -2.83 -16.24
C GLU A 449 9.32 -2.97 -15.80
N GLU A 450 8.66 -4.09 -16.15
CA GLU A 450 7.32 -4.42 -15.66
C GLU A 450 7.23 -4.38 -14.13
N LEU A 451 8.23 -4.92 -13.43
CA LEU A 451 8.27 -4.97 -11.97
C LEU A 451 8.62 -3.61 -11.38
N LEU A 452 9.55 -2.89 -12.01
CA LEU A 452 9.93 -1.54 -11.62
C LEU A 452 8.72 -0.60 -11.64
N VAL A 453 7.93 -0.66 -12.70
CA VAL A 453 6.68 0.11 -12.84
C VAL A 453 5.62 -0.34 -11.83
N ALA A 454 5.41 -1.63 -11.66
CA ALA A 454 4.42 -2.14 -10.71
C ALA A 454 4.75 -1.70 -9.27
N VAL A 455 5.99 -1.88 -8.83
CA VAL A 455 6.46 -1.49 -7.50
C VAL A 455 6.36 0.02 -7.30
N ARG A 456 6.79 0.84 -8.27
CA ARG A 456 6.80 2.31 -8.11
C ARG A 456 5.42 2.93 -8.14
N TRP A 457 4.52 2.43 -8.97
CA TRP A 457 3.30 3.15 -9.35
C TRP A 457 2.00 2.48 -8.91
N HIS A 458 2.02 1.39 -8.14
CA HIS A 458 0.80 0.69 -7.71
C HIS A 458 -0.15 1.53 -6.85
N HIS A 459 0.29 2.63 -6.24
CA HIS A 459 -0.61 3.58 -5.54
C HIS A 459 -1.22 4.67 -6.44
N HIS A 460 -0.87 4.75 -7.74
CA HIS A 460 -1.22 5.87 -8.62
C HIS A 460 -2.24 5.47 -9.68
N GLU A 461 -3.48 5.91 -9.49
CA GLU A 461 -4.62 5.65 -10.38
C GLU A 461 -4.46 6.26 -11.79
N GLU A 462 -3.71 7.36 -11.88
CA GLU A 462 -3.53 8.13 -13.12
C GLU A 462 -2.27 7.74 -13.92
N TYR A 463 -1.48 6.79 -13.42
CA TYR A 463 -0.22 6.43 -14.05
C TYR A 463 -0.44 5.79 -15.43
N TRP A 464 0.34 6.23 -16.42
CA TRP A 464 0.21 5.74 -17.79
C TRP A 464 1.55 5.64 -18.51
N ASP A 465 1.98 4.41 -18.78
CA ASP A 465 3.16 4.09 -19.58
C ASP A 465 3.08 2.65 -20.15
N GLN A 466 4.12 2.19 -20.86
CA GLN A 466 4.23 0.90 -21.55
C GLN A 466 3.94 -0.33 -20.66
N HIS A 467 4.04 -0.20 -19.34
CA HIS A 467 3.81 -1.28 -18.37
C HIS A 467 2.78 -0.96 -17.28
N ALA A 468 2.00 0.13 -17.43
CA ALA A 468 1.02 0.57 -16.43
C ALA A 468 -0.06 -0.47 -16.10
N LEU A 469 -0.33 -1.43 -16.99
CA LEU A 469 -1.28 -2.50 -16.70
C LEU A 469 -0.87 -3.35 -15.48
N TYR A 470 0.44 -3.52 -15.23
CA TYR A 470 0.91 -4.25 -14.06
C TYR A 470 0.66 -3.47 -12.76
N SER A 471 0.94 -2.15 -12.73
CA SER A 471 0.64 -1.31 -11.57
C SER A 471 -0.86 -1.22 -11.31
N HIS A 472 -1.68 -1.12 -12.36
CA HIS A 472 -3.14 -1.11 -12.27
C HIS A 472 -3.73 -2.42 -11.73
N LEU A 473 -3.18 -3.57 -12.13
CA LEU A 473 -3.61 -4.85 -11.60
C LEU A 473 -3.32 -4.97 -10.10
N VAL A 474 -2.12 -4.55 -9.67
CA VAL A 474 -1.74 -4.54 -8.24
C VAL A 474 -2.64 -3.57 -7.46
N LEU A 475 -2.84 -2.35 -7.97
CA LEU A 475 -3.75 -1.37 -7.38
C LEU A 475 -5.15 -1.94 -7.16
N VAL A 476 -5.75 -2.57 -8.19
CA VAL A 476 -7.08 -3.19 -8.08
C VAL A 476 -7.06 -4.32 -7.06
N ALA A 477 -6.03 -5.17 -7.05
CA ALA A 477 -5.89 -6.24 -6.08
C ALA A 477 -5.81 -5.71 -4.64
N ASP A 478 -5.04 -4.66 -4.37
CA ASP A 478 -4.89 -4.09 -3.04
C ASP A 478 -6.19 -3.44 -2.54
N ARG A 479 -6.92 -2.72 -3.41
CA ARG A 479 -8.25 -2.18 -3.07
C ARG A 479 -9.27 -3.29 -2.77
N LEU A 480 -9.25 -4.39 -3.53
CA LEU A 480 -10.10 -5.55 -3.27
C LEU A 480 -9.76 -6.23 -1.94
N LEU A 481 -8.48 -6.43 -1.66
CA LEU A 481 -7.99 -7.06 -0.43
C LEU A 481 -8.22 -6.19 0.80
N LYS A 482 -8.21 -4.86 0.65
CA LYS A 482 -8.56 -3.94 1.73
C LYS A 482 -9.97 -4.18 2.27
N ARG A 483 -10.93 -4.56 1.40
CA ARG A 483 -12.29 -4.97 1.82
C ARG A 483 -12.31 -6.23 2.70
N GLN A 484 -11.22 -7.00 2.71
CA GLN A 484 -11.03 -8.20 3.55
C GLN A 484 -10.12 -7.91 4.75
N GLY A 485 -9.75 -6.64 4.99
CA GLY A 485 -8.81 -6.25 6.03
C GLY A 485 -7.37 -6.73 5.78
N ILE A 486 -7.00 -6.92 4.51
CA ILE A 486 -5.67 -7.35 4.08
C ILE A 486 -5.00 -6.19 3.32
N GLY A 487 -3.74 -5.93 3.63
CA GLY A 487 -2.90 -4.94 2.96
C GLY A 487 -2.99 -3.53 3.51
N ASP A 488 -2.37 -2.61 2.79
CA ASP A 488 -2.09 -1.24 3.21
C ASP A 488 -2.88 -0.16 2.45
N ALA A 489 -3.67 -0.54 1.44
CA ALA A 489 -4.44 0.40 0.65
C ALA A 489 -5.31 1.31 1.54
N PRO A 490 -5.49 2.59 1.16
CA PRO A 490 -6.19 3.57 2.00
C PRO A 490 -7.66 3.19 2.22
N ASN A 491 -8.32 2.70 1.16
CA ASN A 491 -9.72 2.26 1.20
C ASN A 491 -9.96 1.10 0.22
N GLY A 492 -11.17 0.56 0.23
CA GLY A 492 -11.58 -0.54 -0.65
C GLY A 492 -12.29 -0.11 -1.93
N ASP A 493 -12.32 1.19 -2.25
CA ASP A 493 -13.02 1.69 -3.43
C ASP A 493 -12.23 1.36 -4.69
N LEU A 494 -12.92 0.89 -5.72
CA LEU A 494 -12.28 0.51 -6.97
C LEU A 494 -12.25 1.70 -7.94
N PRO A 495 -11.07 2.10 -8.44
CA PRO A 495 -10.95 3.23 -9.34
C PRO A 495 -11.60 2.95 -10.69
N THR A 496 -12.70 3.65 -10.99
CA THR A 496 -13.51 3.42 -12.19
C THR A 496 -12.69 3.56 -13.48
N THR A 497 -11.84 4.59 -13.56
CA THR A 497 -10.98 4.81 -14.72
C THR A 497 -9.99 3.66 -14.95
N VAL A 498 -9.44 3.09 -13.87
CA VAL A 498 -8.51 1.95 -13.98
C VAL A 498 -9.25 0.68 -14.41
N LEU A 499 -10.45 0.44 -13.88
CA LEU A 499 -11.32 -0.66 -14.32
C LEU A 499 -11.67 -0.56 -15.81
N GLU A 500 -11.98 0.65 -16.30
CA GLU A 500 -12.20 0.91 -17.72
C GLU A 500 -10.95 0.62 -18.57
N ILE A 501 -9.77 1.04 -18.11
CA ILE A 501 -8.48 0.76 -18.78
C ILE A 501 -8.21 -0.74 -18.89
N LEU A 502 -8.55 -1.51 -17.84
CA LEU A 502 -8.37 -2.96 -17.80
C LEU A 502 -9.48 -3.73 -18.52
N GLU A 503 -10.53 -3.06 -19.01
CA GLU A 503 -11.76 -3.68 -19.51
C GLU A 503 -12.36 -4.71 -18.53
N LEU A 504 -12.32 -4.38 -17.24
CA LEU A 504 -12.77 -5.23 -16.14
C LEU A 504 -13.93 -4.57 -15.40
N SER A 505 -15.05 -5.28 -15.19
CA SER A 505 -16.13 -4.77 -14.35
C SER A 505 -15.85 -5.00 -12.86
N GLU A 506 -16.40 -4.15 -11.99
CA GLU A 506 -16.33 -4.36 -10.53
C GLU A 506 -16.92 -5.72 -10.12
N GLU A 507 -18.03 -6.14 -10.73
CA GLU A 507 -18.64 -7.46 -10.47
C GLU A 507 -17.67 -8.61 -10.81
N GLN A 508 -17.00 -8.54 -11.96
CA GLN A 508 -16.00 -9.55 -12.35
C GLN A 508 -14.84 -9.58 -11.36
N ALA A 509 -14.33 -8.41 -10.96
CA ALA A 509 -13.24 -8.27 -10.00
C ALA A 509 -13.61 -8.88 -8.63
N LEU A 510 -14.84 -8.65 -8.16
CA LEU A 510 -15.37 -9.20 -6.91
C LEU A 510 -15.59 -10.71 -6.97
N VAL A 511 -16.06 -11.24 -8.10
CA VAL A 511 -16.18 -12.69 -8.30
C VAL A 511 -14.81 -13.35 -8.23
N ILE A 512 -13.79 -12.75 -8.86
CA ILE A 512 -12.41 -13.26 -8.81
C ILE A 512 -11.87 -13.23 -7.37
N LEU A 513 -12.08 -12.13 -6.63
CA LEU A 513 -11.75 -12.06 -5.21
C LEU A 513 -12.43 -13.19 -4.42
N GLY A 514 -13.73 -13.44 -4.67
CA GLY A 514 -14.48 -14.52 -4.03
C GLY A 514 -13.79 -15.89 -4.16
N TYR A 515 -13.36 -16.25 -5.37
CA TYR A 515 -12.63 -17.51 -5.61
C TYR A 515 -11.28 -17.59 -4.89
N VAL A 516 -10.58 -16.46 -4.76
CA VAL A 516 -9.32 -16.41 -3.99
C VAL A 516 -9.61 -16.61 -2.49
N MET A 517 -10.66 -15.97 -1.98
CA MET A 517 -11.05 -16.06 -0.57
C MET A 517 -11.58 -17.46 -0.18
N GLU A 518 -12.20 -18.20 -1.11
CA GLU A 518 -12.58 -19.61 -0.90
C GLU A 518 -11.38 -20.52 -0.59
N SER A 519 -10.16 -20.12 -1.02
CA SER A 519 -8.92 -20.87 -0.80
C SER A 519 -8.03 -20.29 0.30
N CYS A 520 -8.57 -19.42 1.16
CA CYS A 520 -7.80 -18.69 2.18
C CYS A 520 -6.99 -19.61 3.11
N GLU A 521 -7.53 -20.75 3.54
CA GLU A 521 -6.82 -21.67 4.43
C GLU A 521 -5.51 -22.21 3.81
N SER A 522 -5.53 -22.46 2.50
CA SER A 522 -4.35 -22.94 1.76
C SER A 522 -3.32 -21.83 1.59
N LEU A 523 -3.77 -20.61 1.29
CA LEU A 523 -2.89 -19.43 1.20
C LEU A 523 -2.26 -19.10 2.56
N ASP A 524 -3.05 -19.11 3.63
CA ASP A 524 -2.55 -18.88 4.99
C ASP A 524 -1.55 -19.97 5.44
N HIS A 525 -1.68 -21.20 4.94
CA HIS A 525 -0.66 -22.23 5.17
C HIS A 525 0.68 -21.85 4.53
N LEU A 526 0.67 -21.37 3.30
CA LEU A 526 1.87 -20.90 2.59
C LEU A 526 2.49 -19.67 3.27
N VAL A 527 1.65 -18.72 3.71
CA VAL A 527 2.08 -17.56 4.49
C VAL A 527 2.83 -17.98 5.75
N ARG A 528 2.33 -18.98 6.48
CA ARG A 528 3.01 -19.50 7.68
C ARG A 528 4.38 -20.11 7.36
N GLN A 529 4.55 -20.76 6.21
CA GLN A 529 5.83 -21.33 5.79
C GLN A 529 6.85 -20.26 5.39
N LEU A 530 6.40 -19.15 4.81
CA LEU A 530 7.26 -18.04 4.38
C LEU A 530 7.60 -17.06 5.51
N ALA A 531 6.71 -16.95 6.50
CA ALA A 531 6.92 -16.10 7.67
C ALA A 531 7.65 -16.80 8.85
N ALA A 532 7.92 -18.10 8.72
CA ALA A 532 8.71 -18.88 9.68
C ALA A 532 10.21 -18.72 9.43
#